data_AF-A0A6P5KRM3-F1
#
_entry.id   AF-A0A6P5KRM3-F1
#
_cell.length_a   1.000
_cell.length_b   1.000
_cell.length_c   1.000
_cell.angle_alpha   90.00
_cell.angle_beta   90.00
_cell.angle_gamma   90.00
#
_symmetry.space_group_name_H-M   'P 1'
#
loop_
_entity.id
_entity.type
_entity.pdbx_description
1 polymer ?
#
loop_
_entity_poly.entity_id
_entity_poly.type
_entity_poly.pdbx_seq_one_letter_code
_entity_poly.pdbx_strand_id
1 'polypeptide(L)'
;MKPCVSSLLLAWISILHCTWAEFFTSIGQMTDLIYAEKDLVQSLKEYIRAEEARLFKIKSWAEKMDILTSKSTSDPEGYLSHPVNAYKLVKRLNTDWPALESMVLQDSLQELSGFIANLTMQRQFFPTEEDETGAAKALMRLQDTYKLDPDTISRGDLPGTKYRSTLSADDSFGMGKTAYNDGDYYHTVLWMQQALKQHDDGEDATTSKAEILDYLSYAVFQLGDLHRAVELTRRLISLDPSHERAGGNLRYFETLLEKERLGKRLNKTSEAEPATQGGIYERPPDYLPERDVYEALCRGEGVKLTPRRQKRLFCRYHDGNRAPQLLIAPFKEEDEWDSPHIVRYYDVLSDEEIEKIKEIAKPKLARATVRDPKTGVLTVANYRVSKSSWLEEDDDPVIAQVNRRMQYITGLSVKTAELLQVANYGMGGQYEPHFDFSRRPFDSGLKTEGNRLATFLNYKGEPDAFKRLGTGNRVATFLNYMSDVEAGGATVFPDFGATIWPKKGTSVFWYNLFRSGEGDYRTRHAACPVLVGSKWVSNKWFHERGQEFLRPCGSTEVD
;
A
#
# COMPACT_ATOMS: atom_id res chain seq x y z
N MET A 1 -37.79 52.09 23.32
CA MET A 1 -36.54 52.28 22.56
C MET A 1 -35.94 50.91 22.25
N LYS A 2 -36.06 50.46 20.99
CA LYS A 2 -35.13 49.50 20.35
C LYS A 2 -33.80 50.24 20.04
N PRO A 3 -32.73 49.61 19.54
CA PRO A 3 -32.16 48.28 19.82
C PRO A 3 -30.62 48.35 19.99
N CYS A 4 -29.96 47.26 20.36
CA CYS A 4 -28.70 46.91 19.67
C CYS A 4 -28.46 45.39 19.74
N VAL A 5 -28.82 44.74 18.63
CA VAL A 5 -28.46 43.38 18.25
C VAL A 5 -27.38 43.54 17.18
N SER A 6 -26.16 43.08 17.44
CA SER A 6 -25.05 42.90 16.48
C SER A 6 -23.82 42.53 17.31
N SER A 7 -22.99 41.52 17.08
CA SER A 7 -22.86 40.51 16.02
C SER A 7 -21.95 39.43 16.61
N LEU A 8 -22.46 38.23 16.85
CA LEU A 8 -21.63 37.02 17.06
C LEU A 8 -21.69 36.24 15.75
N LEU A 9 -21.01 36.78 14.74
CA LEU A 9 -20.76 36.13 13.46
C LEU A 9 -19.33 35.61 13.49
N LEU A 10 -19.22 34.29 13.35
CA LEU A 10 -18.16 33.57 12.64
C LEU A 10 -16.73 33.77 13.13
N ALA A 11 -16.32 32.84 14.00
CA ALA A 11 -15.03 32.18 13.84
C ALA A 11 -15.17 30.69 14.20
N TRP A 12 -16.03 29.98 13.46
CA TRP A 12 -15.79 28.55 13.22
C TRP A 12 -14.59 28.47 12.27
N ILE A 13 -13.40 28.72 12.80
CA ILE A 13 -12.20 28.15 12.20
C ILE A 13 -12.30 26.69 12.59
N SER A 14 -12.93 25.90 11.72
CA SER A 14 -12.67 24.48 11.64
C SER A 14 -11.16 24.36 11.54
N ILE A 15 -10.52 24.03 12.66
CA ILE A 15 -9.19 23.45 12.65
C ILE A 15 -9.40 22.13 11.93
N LEU A 16 -9.36 22.17 10.60
CA LEU A 16 -9.01 21.04 9.77
C LEU A 16 -7.68 20.58 10.34
N HIS A 17 -7.76 19.63 11.27
CA HIS A 17 -6.62 18.81 11.58
C HIS A 17 -6.28 18.17 10.24
N CYS A 18 -5.22 18.66 9.61
CA CYS A 18 -4.53 17.92 8.56
C CYS A 18 -4.18 16.58 9.19
N THR A 19 -5.05 15.60 8.97
CA THR A 19 -4.75 14.23 9.32
C THR A 19 -3.67 13.83 8.35
N TRP A 20 -2.48 13.55 8.88
CA TRP A 20 -1.35 13.02 8.15
C TRP A 20 -1.81 11.71 7.51
N ALA A 21 -2.12 11.78 6.22
CA ALA A 21 -2.81 10.72 5.52
C ALA A 21 -1.78 9.93 4.75
N GLU A 22 -1.63 8.64 5.08
CA GLU A 22 -0.78 7.81 4.25
C GLU A 22 -1.39 7.62 2.86
N PHE A 23 -0.79 8.20 1.83
CA PHE A 23 -1.38 8.30 0.49
C PHE A 23 -1.44 6.95 -0.22
N PHE A 24 -0.43 6.09 -0.07
CA PHE A 24 -0.33 4.82 -0.79
C PHE A 24 -1.48 3.84 -0.47
N THR A 25 -2.10 3.97 0.69
CA THR A 25 -3.19 3.08 1.13
C THR A 25 -4.53 3.36 0.44
N SER A 26 -4.66 4.45 -0.34
CA SER A 26 -5.88 4.80 -1.08
C SER A 26 -5.59 5.37 -2.47
N ILE A 27 -6.10 4.71 -3.52
CA ILE A 27 -5.99 5.21 -4.91
C ILE A 27 -6.77 6.51 -5.11
N GLY A 28 -7.84 6.73 -4.33
CA GLY A 28 -8.62 7.97 -4.41
C GLY A 28 -7.75 9.21 -4.18
N GLN A 29 -6.89 9.18 -3.15
CA GLN A 29 -5.99 10.29 -2.85
C GLN A 29 -4.77 10.33 -3.76
N MET A 30 -4.25 9.19 -4.21
CA MET A 30 -3.17 9.17 -5.20
C MET A 30 -3.58 9.78 -6.55
N THR A 31 -4.87 9.70 -6.89
CA THR A 31 -5.37 10.32 -8.13
C THR A 31 -5.23 11.85 -8.08
N ASP A 32 -5.45 12.46 -6.91
CA ASP A 32 -5.28 13.90 -6.72
C ASP A 32 -3.81 14.33 -6.87
N LEU A 33 -2.88 13.48 -6.42
CA LEU A 33 -1.43 13.72 -6.56
C LEU A 33 -0.99 13.75 -8.03
N ILE A 34 -1.57 12.92 -8.90
CA ILE A 34 -1.25 12.91 -10.34
C ILE A 34 -1.62 14.25 -10.98
N TYR A 35 -2.78 14.82 -10.60
CA TYR A 35 -3.18 16.12 -11.11
C TYR A 35 -2.29 17.24 -10.56
N ALA A 36 -1.92 17.19 -9.28
CA ALA A 36 -0.97 18.13 -8.69
C ALA A 36 0.41 18.09 -9.37
N GLU A 37 0.93 16.90 -9.65
CA GLU A 37 2.18 16.71 -10.39
C GLU A 37 2.10 17.30 -11.80
N LYS A 38 1.00 17.03 -12.52
CA LYS A 38 0.76 17.58 -13.85
C LYS A 38 0.79 19.12 -13.85
N ASP A 39 0.16 19.75 -12.86
CA ASP A 39 0.14 21.21 -12.72
C ASP A 39 1.54 21.77 -12.41
N LEU A 40 2.33 21.06 -11.60
CA LEU A 40 3.73 21.44 -11.32
C LEU A 40 4.62 21.29 -12.56
N VAL A 41 4.45 20.23 -13.36
CA VAL A 41 5.17 20.08 -14.64
C VAL A 41 4.83 21.22 -15.59
N GLN A 42 3.57 21.67 -15.62
CA GLN A 42 3.17 22.81 -16.42
C GLN A 42 3.85 24.11 -15.94
N SER A 43 3.86 24.34 -14.62
CA SER A 43 4.54 25.49 -14.01
C SER A 43 6.06 25.47 -14.25
N LEU A 44 6.69 24.28 -14.22
CA LEU A 44 8.10 24.10 -14.56
C LEU A 44 8.37 24.46 -16.03
N LYS A 45 7.50 24.08 -16.96
CA LYS A 45 7.63 24.45 -18.39
C LYS A 45 7.54 25.95 -18.61
N GLU A 46 6.71 26.64 -17.87
CA GLU A 46 6.59 28.12 -17.93
C GLU A 46 7.87 28.78 -17.44
N TYR A 47 8.42 28.31 -16.31
CA TYR A 47 9.72 28.72 -15.80
C TYR A 47 10.85 28.51 -16.84
N ILE A 48 10.92 27.31 -17.43
CA ILE A 48 11.93 26.98 -18.46
C ILE A 48 11.83 27.95 -19.65
N ARG A 49 10.63 28.22 -20.17
CA ARG A 49 10.45 29.16 -21.29
C ARG A 49 10.91 30.57 -20.95
N ALA A 50 10.67 31.02 -19.72
CA ALA A 50 11.13 32.33 -19.26
C ALA A 50 12.66 32.40 -19.21
N GLU A 51 13.30 31.35 -18.69
CA GLU A 51 14.77 31.23 -18.65
C GLU A 51 15.38 31.15 -20.05
N GLU A 52 14.82 30.38 -20.97
CA GLU A 52 15.26 30.30 -22.36
C GLU A 52 15.17 31.66 -23.06
N ALA A 53 14.08 32.41 -22.85
CA ALA A 53 13.91 33.75 -23.42
C ALA A 53 14.92 34.75 -22.85
N ARG A 54 15.25 34.65 -21.54
CA ARG A 54 16.29 35.45 -20.89
C ARG A 54 17.66 35.11 -21.47
N LEU A 55 18.00 33.82 -21.53
CA LEU A 55 19.26 33.33 -22.06
C LEU A 55 19.45 33.72 -23.52
N PHE A 56 18.39 33.69 -24.33
CA PHE A 56 18.41 34.13 -25.71
C PHE A 56 18.79 35.63 -25.84
N LYS A 57 18.21 36.49 -25.00
CA LYS A 57 18.56 37.93 -24.99
C LYS A 57 20.03 38.15 -24.61
N ILE A 58 20.52 37.43 -23.61
CA ILE A 58 21.92 37.50 -23.16
C ILE A 58 22.86 37.03 -24.28
N LYS A 59 22.57 35.89 -24.92
CA LYS A 59 23.34 35.38 -26.07
C LYS A 59 23.40 36.39 -27.21
N SER A 60 22.25 36.97 -27.60
CA SER A 60 22.19 37.98 -28.67
C SER A 60 22.98 39.25 -28.33
N TRP A 61 22.98 39.67 -27.05
CA TRP A 61 23.78 40.80 -26.61
C TRP A 61 25.28 40.49 -26.66
N ALA A 62 25.68 39.29 -26.21
CA ALA A 62 27.08 38.84 -26.23
C ALA A 62 27.64 38.80 -27.65
N GLU A 63 26.90 38.23 -28.61
CA GLU A 63 27.28 38.20 -30.03
C GLU A 63 27.47 39.61 -30.61
N LYS A 64 26.54 40.54 -30.32
CA LYS A 64 26.68 41.94 -30.75
C LYS A 64 27.92 42.60 -30.16
N MET A 65 28.25 42.28 -28.91
CA MET A 65 29.41 42.84 -28.23
C MET A 65 30.71 42.32 -28.83
N ASP A 66 30.78 41.03 -29.13
CA ASP A 66 31.96 40.38 -29.73
C ASP A 66 32.34 40.99 -31.10
N ILE A 67 31.34 41.28 -31.94
CA ILE A 67 31.54 41.97 -33.23
C ILE A 67 32.04 43.41 -33.03
N LEU A 68 31.62 44.08 -31.95
CA LEU A 68 32.01 45.47 -31.68
C LEU A 68 33.40 45.57 -31.03
N THR A 69 33.73 44.65 -30.12
CA THR A 69 35.03 44.62 -29.46
C THR A 69 36.13 44.26 -30.44
N SER A 70 35.93 43.25 -31.29
CA SER A 70 36.89 42.83 -32.32
C SER A 70 37.30 43.95 -33.30
N LYS A 71 36.36 44.83 -33.69
CA LYS A 71 36.65 46.00 -34.54
C LYS A 71 37.34 47.14 -33.80
N SER A 72 37.09 47.30 -32.50
CA SER A 72 37.67 48.38 -31.70
C SER A 72 39.09 48.08 -31.21
N THR A 73 39.45 46.81 -31.06
CA THR A 73 40.77 46.39 -30.59
C THR A 73 41.81 46.30 -31.72
N SER A 74 41.39 46.26 -32.98
CA SER A 74 42.31 46.24 -34.14
C SER A 74 42.98 47.59 -34.42
N ASP A 75 42.35 48.71 -34.07
CA ASP A 75 42.90 50.08 -34.17
C ASP A 75 42.22 51.02 -33.15
N PRO A 76 42.65 51.00 -31.87
CA PRO A 76 41.97 51.75 -30.81
C PRO A 76 42.01 53.27 -30.97
N GLU A 77 43.16 53.83 -31.38
CA GLU A 77 43.32 55.28 -31.53
C GLU A 77 42.55 55.81 -32.75
N GLY A 78 42.62 55.11 -33.89
CA GLY A 78 41.85 55.46 -35.08
C GLY A 78 40.34 55.30 -34.86
N TYR A 79 39.91 54.24 -34.16
CA TYR A 79 38.50 54.03 -33.81
C TYR A 79 37.95 55.15 -32.92
N LEU A 80 38.70 55.56 -31.88
CA LEU A 80 38.28 56.60 -30.93
C LEU A 80 38.44 58.03 -31.45
N SER A 81 39.25 58.25 -32.49
CA SER A 81 39.37 59.56 -33.16
C SER A 81 38.04 60.06 -33.75
N HIS A 82 37.10 59.16 -34.04
CA HIS A 82 35.76 59.50 -34.50
C HIS A 82 34.82 59.80 -33.30
N PRO A 83 34.29 61.02 -33.15
CA PRO A 83 33.53 61.42 -31.96
C PRO A 83 32.30 60.55 -31.66
N VAL A 84 31.64 60.00 -32.68
CA VAL A 84 30.50 59.07 -32.49
C VAL A 84 30.94 57.75 -31.86
N ASN A 85 32.12 57.24 -32.21
CA ASN A 85 32.64 55.98 -31.67
C ASN A 85 33.06 56.15 -30.21
N ALA A 86 33.70 57.28 -29.88
CA ALA A 86 34.01 57.65 -28.50
C ALA A 86 32.74 57.76 -27.64
N TYR A 87 31.71 58.47 -28.11
CA TYR A 87 30.42 58.54 -27.43
C TYR A 87 29.78 57.16 -27.25
N LYS A 88 29.77 56.32 -28.30
CA LYS A 88 29.19 54.97 -28.26
C LYS A 88 29.91 54.07 -27.26
N LEU A 89 31.23 54.17 -27.12
CA LEU A 89 31.99 53.43 -26.11
C LEU A 89 31.63 53.88 -24.69
N VAL A 90 31.60 55.20 -24.44
CA VAL A 90 31.24 55.76 -23.13
C VAL A 90 29.82 55.36 -22.73
N LYS A 91 28.84 55.50 -23.65
CA LYS A 91 27.46 55.05 -23.42
C LYS A 91 27.41 53.56 -23.10
N ARG A 92 28.17 52.74 -23.83
CA ARG A 92 28.15 51.29 -23.66
C ARG A 92 28.63 50.89 -22.27
N LEU A 93 29.78 51.42 -21.84
CA LEU A 93 30.34 51.14 -20.51
C LEU A 93 29.48 51.70 -19.37
N ASN A 94 28.88 52.88 -19.56
CA ASN A 94 28.11 53.55 -18.51
C ASN A 94 26.64 53.10 -18.41
N THR A 95 26.04 52.62 -19.51
CA THR A 95 24.59 52.35 -19.57
C THR A 95 24.28 50.95 -20.08
N ASP A 96 24.90 50.51 -21.18
CA ASP A 96 24.53 49.23 -21.79
C ASP A 96 25.06 48.03 -20.95
N TRP A 97 26.24 48.14 -20.34
CA TRP A 97 26.81 47.12 -19.45
C TRP A 97 26.05 46.97 -18.12
N PRO A 98 25.73 48.05 -17.37
CA PRO A 98 24.86 47.95 -16.20
C PRO A 98 23.46 47.42 -16.50
N ALA A 99 22.91 47.70 -17.70
CA ALA A 99 21.64 47.12 -18.14
C ALA A 99 21.73 45.60 -18.39
N LEU A 100 22.86 45.11 -18.91
CA LEU A 100 23.13 43.67 -18.99
C LEU A 100 23.28 43.07 -17.59
N GLU A 101 24.06 43.70 -16.72
CA GLU A 101 24.21 43.27 -15.32
C GLU A 101 22.84 43.13 -14.66
N SER A 102 21.96 44.11 -14.83
CA SER A 102 20.58 44.06 -14.36
C SER A 102 19.74 42.94 -15.00
N MET A 103 20.02 42.52 -16.23
CA MET A 103 19.33 41.42 -16.91
C MET A 103 19.85 40.04 -16.47
N VAL A 104 21.15 39.93 -16.19
CA VAL A 104 21.79 38.72 -15.65
C VAL A 104 21.41 38.52 -14.19
N LEU A 105 21.39 39.61 -13.41
CA LEU A 105 20.97 39.65 -12.01
C LEU A 105 19.44 39.76 -11.85
N GLN A 106 18.69 40.08 -12.91
CA GLN A 106 17.27 39.73 -12.98
C GLN A 106 17.21 38.22 -13.00
N ASP A 107 17.30 37.65 -11.80
CA ASP A 107 16.62 36.41 -11.52
C ASP A 107 15.24 36.54 -12.13
N SER A 108 14.79 35.47 -12.75
CA SER A 108 13.39 35.24 -13.07
C SER A 108 12.52 35.25 -11.81
N LEU A 109 12.80 36.08 -10.79
CA LEU A 109 12.19 36.12 -9.47
C LEU A 109 10.68 36.05 -9.54
N GLN A 110 10.03 36.64 -10.54
CA GLN A 110 8.57 36.54 -10.66
C GLN A 110 8.11 35.13 -11.07
N GLU A 111 8.74 34.53 -12.08
CA GLU A 111 8.37 33.19 -12.59
C GLU A 111 8.98 32.07 -11.73
N LEU A 112 10.21 32.23 -11.26
CA LEU A 112 10.86 31.39 -10.26
C LEU A 112 10.08 31.47 -8.93
N SER A 113 9.70 32.66 -8.44
CA SER A 113 8.83 32.72 -7.25
C SER A 113 7.45 32.16 -7.53
N GLY A 114 6.91 32.31 -8.75
CA GLY A 114 5.65 31.69 -9.16
C GLY A 114 5.72 30.16 -9.07
N PHE A 115 6.73 29.55 -9.70
CA PHE A 115 6.98 28.12 -9.65
C PHE A 115 7.28 27.64 -8.23
N ILE A 116 8.20 28.30 -7.52
CA ILE A 116 8.58 27.92 -6.15
C ILE A 116 7.41 28.11 -5.17
N ALA A 117 6.59 29.15 -5.32
CA ALA A 117 5.39 29.35 -4.51
C ALA A 117 4.34 28.27 -4.80
N ASN A 118 4.12 27.93 -6.07
CA ASN A 118 3.22 26.84 -6.45
C ASN A 118 3.73 25.50 -5.88
N LEU A 119 5.01 25.19 -6.06
CA LEU A 119 5.64 24.01 -5.47
C LEU A 119 5.50 23.98 -3.95
N THR A 120 5.75 25.11 -3.28
CA THR A 120 5.65 25.21 -1.81
C THR A 120 4.22 25.01 -1.32
N MET A 121 3.23 25.51 -2.05
CA MET A 121 1.82 25.32 -1.75
C MET A 121 1.41 23.85 -1.94
N GLN A 122 1.78 23.24 -3.07
CA GLN A 122 1.44 21.84 -3.37
C GLN A 122 2.17 20.85 -2.45
N ARG A 123 3.41 21.17 -2.03
CA ARG A 123 4.23 20.32 -1.14
C ARG A 123 3.55 20.00 0.19
N GLN A 124 2.61 20.82 0.66
CA GLN A 124 1.83 20.53 1.86
C GLN A 124 0.95 19.28 1.73
N PHE A 125 0.66 18.87 0.49
CA PHE A 125 -0.16 17.70 0.17
C PHE A 125 0.66 16.54 -0.37
N PHE A 126 2.00 16.66 -0.40
CA PHE A 126 2.85 15.61 -0.92
C PHE A 126 2.99 14.43 0.05
N PRO A 127 3.25 13.22 -0.48
CA PRO A 127 3.68 12.09 0.32
C PRO A 127 4.94 12.42 1.13
N THR A 128 5.05 11.76 2.28
CA THR A 128 6.18 11.84 3.22
C THR A 128 7.14 10.66 3.05
N GLU A 129 8.26 10.67 3.76
CA GLU A 129 9.19 9.52 3.82
C GLU A 129 8.51 8.25 4.38
N GLU A 130 7.53 8.40 5.27
CA GLU A 130 6.72 7.29 5.78
C GLU A 130 5.87 6.66 4.67
N ASP A 131 5.32 7.49 3.76
CA ASP A 131 4.55 7.02 2.61
C ASP A 131 5.39 6.24 1.62
N GLU A 132 6.59 6.74 1.31
CA GLU A 132 7.55 6.07 0.44
C GLU A 132 7.96 4.72 1.02
N THR A 133 8.33 4.70 2.31
CA THR A 133 8.65 3.48 3.05
C THR A 133 7.48 2.49 3.04
N GLY A 134 6.25 2.97 3.25
CA GLY A 134 5.04 2.16 3.22
C GLY A 134 4.73 1.58 1.84
N ALA A 135 4.97 2.34 0.77
CA ALA A 135 4.83 1.87 -0.61
C ALA A 135 5.88 0.78 -0.95
N ALA A 136 7.13 0.95 -0.51
CA ALA A 136 8.18 -0.06 -0.69
C ALA A 136 7.81 -1.38 0.02
N LYS A 137 7.32 -1.31 1.27
CA LYS A 137 6.83 -2.48 2.02
C LYS A 137 5.61 -3.12 1.35
N ALA A 138 4.73 -2.32 0.75
CA ALA A 138 3.59 -2.82 -0.01
C ALA A 138 4.05 -3.63 -1.24
N LEU A 139 5.07 -3.17 -1.96
CA LEU A 139 5.66 -3.92 -3.08
C LEU A 139 6.32 -5.23 -2.62
N MET A 140 7.07 -5.23 -1.52
CA MET A 140 7.65 -6.46 -0.95
C MET A 140 6.58 -7.45 -0.50
N ARG A 141 5.48 -6.98 0.08
CA ARG A 141 4.32 -7.84 0.40
C ARG A 141 3.72 -8.47 -0.85
N LEU A 142 3.61 -7.71 -1.95
CA LEU A 142 3.14 -8.24 -3.23
C LEU A 142 4.12 -9.27 -3.79
N GLN A 143 5.42 -8.99 -3.66
CA GLN A 143 6.50 -9.90 -4.02
C GLN A 143 6.33 -11.26 -3.33
N ASP A 144 6.17 -11.26 -2.02
CA ASP A 144 5.95 -12.48 -1.22
C ASP A 144 4.65 -13.19 -1.62
N THR A 145 3.53 -12.47 -1.52
CA THR A 145 2.21 -13.08 -1.66
C THR A 145 2.02 -13.72 -3.03
N TYR A 146 2.50 -13.05 -4.07
CA TYR A 146 2.32 -13.49 -5.46
C TYR A 146 3.56 -14.18 -6.05
N LYS A 147 4.59 -14.44 -5.23
CA LYS A 147 5.87 -15.07 -5.65
C LYS A 147 6.47 -14.37 -6.88
N LEU A 148 6.52 -13.05 -6.83
CA LEU A 148 7.07 -12.24 -7.92
C LEU A 148 8.57 -12.11 -7.75
N ASP A 149 9.29 -12.24 -8.85
CA ASP A 149 10.73 -11.98 -8.87
C ASP A 149 10.99 -10.46 -8.89
N PRO A 150 12.02 -9.93 -8.20
CA PRO A 150 12.38 -8.51 -8.25
C PRO A 150 12.53 -7.97 -9.68
N ASP A 151 13.04 -8.78 -10.61
CA ASP A 151 13.21 -8.44 -12.02
C ASP A 151 11.86 -8.27 -12.77
N THR A 152 10.83 -9.00 -12.33
CA THR A 152 9.46 -8.84 -12.85
C THR A 152 8.85 -7.53 -12.36
N ILE A 153 9.04 -7.22 -11.08
CA ILE A 153 8.56 -5.97 -10.48
C ILE A 153 9.32 -4.77 -11.08
N SER A 154 10.64 -4.86 -11.21
CA SER A 154 11.48 -3.76 -11.72
C SER A 154 11.20 -3.44 -13.20
N ARG A 155 10.75 -4.41 -14.00
CA ARG A 155 10.30 -4.16 -15.38
C ARG A 155 8.84 -3.70 -15.48
N GLY A 156 8.10 -3.71 -14.38
CA GLY A 156 6.67 -3.43 -14.38
C GLY A 156 5.82 -4.49 -15.08
N ASP A 157 6.35 -5.71 -15.25
CA ASP A 157 5.70 -6.81 -15.99
C ASP A 157 4.72 -7.59 -15.09
N LEU A 158 3.80 -6.86 -14.44
CA LEU A 158 2.80 -7.45 -13.55
C LEU A 158 1.52 -7.87 -14.32
N PRO A 159 0.86 -8.97 -13.92
CA PRO A 159 -0.37 -9.43 -14.57
C PRO A 159 -1.50 -8.42 -14.41
N GLY A 160 -2.30 -8.22 -15.46
CA GLY A 160 -3.45 -7.30 -15.44
C GLY A 160 -3.11 -5.82 -15.63
N THR A 161 -1.83 -5.47 -15.85
CA THR A 161 -1.42 -4.07 -16.08
C THR A 161 -1.72 -3.61 -17.51
N LYS A 162 -2.29 -2.40 -17.63
CA LYS A 162 -2.42 -1.67 -18.90
C LYS A 162 -1.28 -0.68 -19.14
N TYR A 163 -0.67 -0.21 -18.05
CA TYR A 163 0.38 0.79 -18.03
C TYR A 163 1.59 0.22 -17.31
N ARG A 164 2.80 0.49 -17.82
CA ARG A 164 4.05 -0.03 -17.28
C ARG A 164 4.99 1.11 -16.93
N SER A 165 5.68 0.94 -15.82
CA SER A 165 6.83 1.75 -15.41
C SER A 165 7.95 0.81 -15.00
N THR A 166 9.18 1.25 -15.15
CA THR A 166 10.36 0.50 -14.72
C THR A 166 10.96 1.14 -13.47
N LEU A 167 11.54 0.32 -12.60
CA LEU A 167 12.37 0.77 -11.49
C LEU A 167 13.82 0.85 -11.97
N SER A 168 14.49 1.95 -11.67
CA SER A 168 15.91 2.12 -11.94
C SER A 168 16.79 1.31 -10.97
N ALA A 169 18.08 1.23 -11.24
CA ALA A 169 19.06 0.66 -10.32
C ALA A 169 19.04 1.38 -8.95
N ASP A 170 18.86 2.70 -8.94
CA ASP A 170 18.75 3.51 -7.72
C ASP A 170 17.44 3.22 -6.95
N ASP A 171 16.33 3.00 -7.66
CA ASP A 171 15.05 2.60 -7.03
C ASP A 171 15.16 1.21 -6.39
N SER A 172 15.77 0.25 -7.09
CA SER A 172 16.03 -1.10 -6.57
C SER A 172 16.96 -1.06 -5.34
N PHE A 173 17.97 -0.18 -5.36
CA PHE A 173 18.82 0.05 -4.19
C PHE A 173 18.02 0.65 -3.02
N GLY A 174 17.16 1.63 -3.28
CA GLY A 174 16.24 2.23 -2.31
C GLY A 174 15.33 1.19 -1.65
N MET A 175 14.74 0.29 -2.45
CA MET A 175 13.97 -0.85 -1.96
C MET A 175 14.81 -1.74 -1.01
N GLY A 176 16.01 -2.14 -1.44
CA GLY A 176 16.89 -2.97 -0.61
C GLY A 176 17.31 -2.30 0.70
N LYS A 177 17.53 -0.99 0.69
CA LYS A 177 17.88 -0.18 1.87
C LYS A 177 16.71 -0.07 2.84
N THR A 178 15.50 0.11 2.33
CA THR A 178 14.27 0.09 3.15
C THR A 178 14.11 -1.26 3.86
N ALA A 179 14.27 -2.37 3.14
CA ALA A 179 14.25 -3.71 3.75
C ALA A 179 15.34 -3.89 4.83
N TYR A 180 16.54 -3.39 4.55
CA TYR A 180 17.68 -3.49 5.47
C TYR A 180 17.41 -2.77 6.79
N ASN A 181 16.88 -1.56 6.72
CA ASN A 181 16.56 -0.74 7.90
C ASN A 181 15.47 -1.38 8.78
N ASP A 182 14.59 -2.18 8.17
CA ASP A 182 13.57 -2.97 8.84
C ASP A 182 14.10 -4.30 9.43
N GLY A 183 15.35 -4.66 9.14
CA GLY A 183 15.94 -5.95 9.52
C GLY A 183 15.50 -7.12 8.63
N ASP A 184 14.86 -6.84 7.50
CA ASP A 184 14.45 -7.83 6.50
C ASP A 184 15.60 -8.12 5.52
N TYR A 185 16.57 -8.89 6.00
CA TYR A 185 17.74 -9.24 5.20
C TYR A 185 17.41 -10.11 3.98
N TYR A 186 16.28 -10.84 4.00
CA TYR A 186 15.82 -11.63 2.86
C TYR A 186 15.50 -10.71 1.67
N HIS A 187 14.63 -9.70 1.88
CA HIS A 187 14.32 -8.74 0.84
C HIS A 187 15.52 -7.83 0.50
N THR A 188 16.37 -7.47 1.48
CA THR A 188 17.60 -6.73 1.18
C THR A 188 18.44 -7.46 0.14
N VAL A 189 18.66 -8.76 0.31
CA VAL A 189 19.49 -9.53 -0.61
C VAL A 189 18.89 -9.56 -2.01
N LEU A 190 17.58 -9.79 -2.13
CA LEU A 190 16.89 -9.84 -3.43
C LEU A 190 16.97 -8.50 -4.17
N TRP A 191 16.68 -7.39 -3.51
CA TRP A 191 16.68 -6.07 -4.13
C TRP A 191 18.09 -5.51 -4.40
N MET A 192 19.06 -5.78 -3.53
CA MET A 192 20.46 -5.40 -3.77
C MET A 192 21.06 -6.20 -4.93
N GLN A 193 20.69 -7.47 -5.09
CA GLN A 193 21.08 -8.24 -6.28
C GLN A 193 20.46 -7.67 -7.56
N GLN A 194 19.19 -7.27 -7.52
CA GLN A 194 18.53 -6.65 -8.67
C GLN A 194 19.20 -5.31 -9.03
N ALA A 195 19.49 -4.46 -8.05
CA ALA A 195 20.21 -3.21 -8.28
C ALA A 195 21.60 -3.44 -8.88
N LEU A 196 22.35 -4.42 -8.35
CA LEU A 196 23.67 -4.78 -8.89
C LEU A 196 23.58 -5.33 -10.31
N LYS A 197 22.56 -6.14 -10.62
CA LYS A 197 22.29 -6.66 -11.96
C LYS A 197 22.03 -5.53 -12.95
N GLN A 198 21.14 -4.60 -12.63
CA GLN A 198 20.85 -3.43 -13.47
C GLN A 198 22.10 -2.59 -13.72
N HIS A 199 22.93 -2.39 -12.69
CA HIS A 199 24.19 -1.67 -12.83
C HIS A 199 25.26 -2.47 -13.63
N ASP A 200 25.26 -3.80 -13.55
CA ASP A 200 26.11 -4.68 -14.37
C ASP A 200 25.65 -4.70 -15.85
N ASP A 201 24.35 -4.53 -16.11
CA ASP A 201 23.76 -4.41 -17.45
C ASP A 201 24.01 -3.03 -18.12
N GLY A 202 24.65 -2.10 -17.41
CA GLY A 202 25.09 -0.81 -17.94
C GLY A 202 24.10 0.34 -17.76
N GLU A 203 23.14 0.21 -16.83
CA GLU A 203 22.25 1.30 -16.45
C GLU A 203 23.02 2.42 -15.71
N ASP A 204 22.77 3.68 -16.08
CA ASP A 204 23.33 4.85 -15.39
C ASP A 204 22.68 4.98 -14.00
N ALA A 205 23.49 4.82 -12.95
CA ALA A 205 23.05 4.91 -11.56
C ALA A 205 23.90 5.94 -10.79
N THR A 206 23.26 6.64 -9.86
CA THR A 206 23.98 7.53 -8.93
C THR A 206 24.65 6.76 -7.80
N THR A 207 24.06 5.63 -7.41
CA THR A 207 24.60 4.73 -6.38
C THR A 207 25.77 3.91 -6.93
N SER A 208 26.85 3.82 -6.16
CA SER A 208 28.02 3.05 -6.56
C SER A 208 27.83 1.54 -6.34
N LYS A 209 28.45 0.70 -7.18
CA LYS A 209 28.51 -0.76 -6.94
C LYS A 209 29.12 -1.12 -5.57
N ALA A 210 30.03 -0.30 -5.05
CA ALA A 210 30.65 -0.51 -3.74
C ALA A 210 29.61 -0.40 -2.61
N GLU A 211 28.74 0.62 -2.66
CA GLU A 211 27.66 0.78 -1.68
C GLU A 211 26.67 -0.39 -1.73
N ILE A 212 26.25 -0.81 -2.92
CA ILE A 212 25.34 -1.97 -3.08
C ILE A 212 25.96 -3.24 -2.46
N LEU A 213 27.24 -3.51 -2.75
CA LEU A 213 27.96 -4.67 -2.22
C LEU A 213 28.13 -4.63 -0.70
N ASP A 214 28.23 -3.45 -0.09
CA ASP A 214 28.35 -3.30 1.36
C ASP A 214 27.11 -3.84 2.07
N TYR A 215 25.93 -3.33 1.70
CA TYR A 215 24.65 -3.83 2.21
C TYR A 215 24.42 -5.30 1.88
N LEU A 216 24.68 -5.70 0.63
CA LEU A 216 24.47 -7.07 0.18
C LEU A 216 25.34 -8.06 0.95
N SER A 217 26.64 -7.78 1.12
CA SER A 217 27.56 -8.69 1.81
C SER A 217 27.18 -8.90 3.28
N TYR A 218 26.72 -7.85 3.96
CA TYR A 218 26.24 -7.96 5.33
C TYR A 218 24.91 -8.71 5.42
N ALA A 219 23.94 -8.42 4.56
CA ALA A 219 22.65 -9.11 4.57
C ALA A 219 22.80 -10.61 4.29
N VAL A 220 23.66 -10.98 3.33
CA VAL A 220 24.03 -12.37 3.05
C VAL A 220 24.66 -13.06 4.26
N PHE A 221 25.54 -12.36 4.98
CA PHE A 221 26.11 -12.86 6.23
C PHE A 221 25.04 -13.08 7.32
N GLN A 222 24.07 -12.17 7.46
CA GLN A 222 22.97 -12.32 8.43
C GLN A 222 22.06 -13.51 8.12
N LEU A 223 21.92 -13.89 6.85
CA LEU A 223 21.20 -15.10 6.43
C LEU A 223 22.03 -16.39 6.59
N GLY A 224 23.28 -16.30 7.07
CA GLY A 224 24.14 -17.44 7.38
C GLY A 224 25.02 -17.93 6.22
N ASP A 225 25.00 -17.30 5.05
CA ASP A 225 25.86 -17.66 3.93
C ASP A 225 27.22 -16.94 4.02
N LEU A 226 28.06 -17.47 4.90
CA LEU A 226 29.38 -16.91 5.18
C LEU A 226 30.31 -16.94 3.95
N HIS A 227 30.21 -18.00 3.14
CA HIS A 227 31.06 -18.17 1.95
C HIS A 227 30.80 -17.07 0.92
N ARG A 228 29.53 -16.80 0.62
CA ARG A 228 29.15 -15.76 -0.32
C ARG A 228 29.38 -14.35 0.24
N ALA A 229 29.21 -14.16 1.56
CA ALA A 229 29.56 -12.90 2.20
C ALA A 229 31.05 -12.54 1.98
N VAL A 230 31.96 -13.49 2.18
CA VAL A 230 33.40 -13.30 1.91
C VAL A 230 33.67 -12.97 0.44
N GLU A 231 33.03 -13.67 -0.49
CA GLU A 231 33.17 -13.40 -1.94
C GLU A 231 32.75 -11.96 -2.29
N LEU A 232 31.57 -11.55 -1.83
CA LEU A 232 31.02 -10.22 -2.07
C LEU A 232 31.89 -9.13 -1.44
N THR A 233 32.40 -9.33 -0.21
CA THR A 233 33.30 -8.37 0.44
C THR A 233 34.64 -8.27 -0.28
N ARG A 234 35.17 -9.36 -0.86
CA ARG A 234 36.37 -9.30 -1.72
C ARG A 234 36.11 -8.51 -3.01
N ARG A 235 34.95 -8.70 -3.63
CA ARG A 235 34.52 -7.90 -4.80
C ARG A 235 34.43 -6.42 -4.41
N LEU A 236 33.85 -6.10 -3.25
CA LEU A 236 33.79 -4.73 -2.73
C LEU A 236 35.18 -4.11 -2.60
N ILE A 237 36.11 -4.77 -1.91
CA ILE A 237 37.49 -4.27 -1.71
C ILE A 237 38.23 -4.10 -3.04
N SER A 238 37.95 -4.93 -4.04
CA SER A 238 38.55 -4.78 -5.37
C SER A 238 38.08 -3.52 -6.11
N LEU A 239 36.88 -3.02 -5.81
CA LEU A 239 36.31 -1.81 -6.38
C LEU A 239 36.70 -0.56 -5.56
N ASP A 240 36.66 -0.67 -4.23
CA ASP A 240 37.07 0.39 -3.31
C ASP A 240 38.00 -0.17 -2.21
N PRO A 241 39.32 -0.15 -2.44
CA PRO A 241 40.30 -0.60 -1.45
C PRO A 241 40.34 0.26 -0.18
N SER A 242 39.84 1.50 -0.24
CA SER A 242 39.80 2.44 0.88
C SER A 242 38.53 2.34 1.74
N HIS A 243 37.62 1.42 1.41
CA HIS A 243 36.33 1.31 2.09
C HIS A 243 36.49 0.98 3.58
N GLU A 244 36.02 1.89 4.45
CA GLU A 244 36.30 1.89 5.89
C GLU A 244 35.92 0.57 6.59
N ARG A 245 34.77 -0.02 6.21
CA ARG A 245 34.20 -1.20 6.88
C ARG A 245 34.64 -2.53 6.27
N ALA A 246 34.97 -2.56 4.98
CA ALA A 246 35.05 -3.82 4.23
C ALA A 246 36.24 -4.68 4.66
N GLY A 247 37.40 -4.05 4.91
CA GLY A 247 38.58 -4.74 5.39
C GLY A 247 38.40 -5.35 6.80
N GLY A 248 37.61 -4.70 7.67
CA GLY A 248 37.25 -5.22 8.98
C GLY A 248 36.30 -6.41 8.88
N ASN A 249 35.22 -6.26 8.10
CA ASN A 249 34.24 -7.31 7.85
C ASN A 249 34.89 -8.56 7.24
N LEU A 250 35.78 -8.40 6.24
CA LEU A 250 36.46 -9.52 5.61
C LEU A 250 37.29 -10.33 6.61
N ARG A 251 38.10 -9.68 7.45
CA ARG A 251 38.91 -10.38 8.48
C ARG A 251 38.01 -11.11 9.48
N TYR A 252 36.90 -10.49 9.85
CA TYR A 252 35.93 -11.10 10.75
C TYR A 252 35.29 -12.36 10.13
N PHE A 253 34.81 -12.26 8.89
CA PHE A 253 34.22 -13.38 8.17
C PHE A 253 35.23 -14.52 7.92
N GLU A 254 36.47 -14.20 7.54
CA GLU A 254 37.54 -15.20 7.37
C GLU A 254 37.87 -15.92 8.68
N THR A 255 37.87 -15.21 9.81
CA THR A 255 38.08 -15.80 11.14
C THR A 255 36.95 -16.78 11.49
N LEU A 256 35.70 -16.45 11.18
CA LEU A 256 34.56 -17.35 11.39
C LEU A 256 34.67 -18.61 10.52
N LEU A 257 35.09 -18.46 9.26
CA LEU A 257 35.23 -19.55 8.30
C LEU A 257 36.36 -20.50 8.70
N GLU A 258 37.45 -19.96 9.27
CA GLU A 258 38.53 -20.78 9.86
C GLU A 258 38.06 -21.56 11.08
N LYS A 259 37.28 -20.95 11.99
CA LYS A 259 36.68 -21.64 13.15
C LYS A 259 35.77 -22.78 12.71
N GLU A 260 34.95 -22.55 11.68
CA GLU A 260 34.05 -23.57 11.13
C GLU A 260 34.82 -24.75 10.54
N ARG A 261 35.89 -24.48 9.78
CA ARG A 261 36.81 -25.50 9.25
C ARG A 261 37.48 -26.31 10.35
N LEU A 262 37.92 -25.66 11.43
CA LEU A 262 38.53 -26.34 12.59
C LEU A 262 37.52 -27.20 13.36
N GLY A 263 36.30 -26.71 13.55
CA GLY A 263 35.21 -27.47 14.17
C GLY A 263 34.84 -28.73 13.39
N LYS A 264 34.74 -28.64 12.05
CA LYS A 264 34.50 -29.79 11.16
C LYS A 264 35.64 -30.83 11.23
N ARG A 265 36.90 -30.38 11.32
CA ARG A 265 38.07 -31.29 11.49
C ARG A 265 38.04 -32.05 12.81
N LEU A 266 37.51 -31.46 13.87
CA LEU A 266 37.43 -32.07 15.20
C LEU A 266 36.26 -33.06 15.32
N ASN A 267 35.13 -32.81 14.65
CA ASN A 267 33.91 -33.61 14.82
C ASN A 267 33.78 -34.85 13.90
N LYS A 268 34.66 -35.09 12.92
CA LYS A 268 34.67 -36.28 12.04
C LYS A 268 33.30 -36.68 11.44
N THR A 269 32.34 -35.76 11.34
CA THR A 269 31.08 -35.98 10.63
C THR A 269 31.27 -35.56 9.17
N SER A 270 31.34 -36.56 8.29
CA SER A 270 31.29 -36.38 6.84
C SER A 270 29.84 -36.21 6.37
N GLU A 271 29.12 -35.26 6.95
CA GLU A 271 27.88 -34.81 6.33
C GLU A 271 28.27 -33.72 5.34
N ALA A 272 28.11 -34.05 4.05
CA ALA A 272 28.22 -33.08 2.99
C ALA A 272 27.26 -31.93 3.34
N GLU A 273 27.79 -30.72 3.43
CA GLU A 273 26.94 -29.55 3.58
C GLU A 273 25.89 -29.57 2.47
N PRO A 274 24.62 -29.22 2.76
CA PRO A 274 23.85 -28.58 1.74
C PRO A 274 24.58 -27.27 1.47
N ALA A 275 25.47 -27.27 0.47
CA ALA A 275 25.84 -26.02 -0.19
C ALA A 275 24.51 -25.32 -0.47
N THR A 276 24.28 -24.14 0.11
CA THR A 276 23.17 -23.28 -0.29
C THR A 276 23.24 -23.17 -1.81
N GLN A 277 22.43 -23.97 -2.50
CA GLN A 277 22.52 -24.13 -3.94
C GLN A 277 22.25 -22.76 -4.56
N GLY A 278 23.29 -22.14 -5.13
CA GLY A 278 23.14 -21.02 -6.05
C GLY A 278 22.58 -19.73 -5.47
N GLY A 279 22.77 -19.47 -4.17
CA GLY A 279 22.41 -18.16 -3.63
C GLY A 279 20.90 -17.88 -3.54
N ILE A 280 20.11 -18.95 -3.46
CA ILE A 280 18.68 -18.94 -3.17
C ILE A 280 18.52 -18.94 -1.65
N TYR A 281 17.82 -17.94 -1.12
CA TYR A 281 17.52 -17.84 0.31
C TYR A 281 16.06 -18.18 0.56
N GLU A 282 15.78 -18.80 1.70
CA GLU A 282 14.41 -19.03 2.15
C GLU A 282 13.96 -17.88 3.04
N ARG A 283 12.69 -17.50 2.90
CA ARG A 283 12.08 -16.48 3.76
C ARG A 283 12.04 -16.99 5.20
N PRO A 284 12.43 -16.17 6.20
CA PRO A 284 12.29 -16.56 7.60
C PRO A 284 10.85 -16.92 7.97
N PRO A 285 10.63 -17.80 8.98
CA PRO A 285 9.29 -18.14 9.44
C PRO A 285 8.49 -16.89 9.86
N ASP A 286 7.29 -16.75 9.32
CA ASP A 286 6.38 -15.65 9.65
C ASP A 286 5.72 -15.88 11.04
N TYR A 287 5.26 -14.80 11.67
CA TYR A 287 4.51 -14.91 12.93
C TYR A 287 3.12 -15.53 12.74
N LEU A 288 2.56 -15.46 11.54
CA LEU A 288 1.34 -16.16 11.16
C LEU A 288 1.67 -17.58 10.70
N PRO A 289 1.29 -18.63 11.47
CA PRO A 289 1.56 -20.02 11.08
C PRO A 289 0.86 -20.43 9.78
N GLU A 290 -0.22 -19.74 9.43
CA GLU A 290 -1.04 -19.98 8.23
C GLU A 290 -0.69 -19.06 7.06
N ARG A 291 0.44 -18.32 7.12
CA ARG A 291 0.85 -17.37 6.09
C ARG A 291 0.92 -18.03 4.72
N ASP A 292 1.59 -19.18 4.60
CA ASP A 292 1.77 -19.87 3.33
C ASP A 292 0.44 -20.29 2.69
N VAL A 293 -0.50 -20.78 3.51
CA VAL A 293 -1.84 -21.17 3.05
C VAL A 293 -2.61 -19.94 2.58
N TYR A 294 -2.57 -18.86 3.34
CA TYR A 294 -3.17 -17.58 2.95
C TYR A 294 -2.62 -17.06 1.61
N GLU A 295 -1.30 -17.01 1.46
CA GLU A 295 -0.67 -16.48 0.25
C GLU A 295 -0.96 -17.38 -0.97
N ALA A 296 -0.98 -18.70 -0.77
CA ALA A 296 -1.41 -19.66 -1.79
C ALA A 296 -2.85 -19.40 -2.26
N LEU A 297 -3.77 -19.12 -1.34
CA LEU A 297 -5.15 -18.78 -1.70
C LEU A 297 -5.25 -17.48 -2.49
N CYS A 298 -4.40 -16.49 -2.17
CA CYS A 298 -4.32 -15.24 -2.92
C CYS A 298 -3.82 -15.44 -4.35
N ARG A 299 -2.99 -16.46 -4.60
CA ARG A 299 -2.56 -16.90 -5.94
C ARG A 299 -3.59 -17.77 -6.67
N GLY A 300 -4.72 -18.08 -6.04
CA GLY A 300 -5.73 -19.00 -6.59
C GLY A 300 -5.34 -20.47 -6.51
N GLU A 301 -4.35 -20.83 -5.69
CA GLU A 301 -3.89 -22.20 -5.44
C GLU A 301 -4.75 -22.94 -4.38
N GLY A 302 -5.99 -22.48 -4.19
CA GLY A 302 -6.90 -23.01 -3.19
C GLY A 302 -7.46 -24.40 -3.47
N VAL A 303 -8.28 -24.87 -2.53
CA VAL A 303 -8.94 -26.16 -2.63
C VAL A 303 -9.95 -26.11 -3.77
N LYS A 304 -9.69 -26.87 -4.83
CA LYS A 304 -10.66 -27.05 -5.91
C LYS A 304 -11.77 -28.00 -5.44
N LEU A 305 -13.03 -27.56 -5.54
CA LEU A 305 -14.17 -28.40 -5.24
C LEU A 305 -14.17 -29.63 -6.15
N THR A 306 -14.43 -30.81 -5.58
CA THR A 306 -14.61 -32.02 -6.38
C THR A 306 -15.87 -31.89 -7.24
N PRO A 307 -15.95 -32.56 -8.41
CA PRO A 307 -17.17 -32.53 -9.23
C PRO A 307 -18.43 -32.93 -8.46
N ARG A 308 -18.30 -33.79 -7.45
CA ARG A 308 -19.41 -34.20 -6.56
C ARG A 308 -19.88 -33.07 -5.65
N ARG A 309 -18.96 -32.25 -5.11
CA ARG A 309 -19.30 -31.08 -4.30
C ARG A 309 -19.85 -29.95 -5.17
N GLN A 310 -19.22 -29.70 -6.32
CA GLN A 310 -19.65 -28.65 -7.26
C GLN A 310 -21.07 -28.87 -7.78
N LYS A 311 -21.50 -30.13 -8.00
CA LYS A 311 -22.88 -30.47 -8.36
C LYS A 311 -23.93 -30.08 -7.32
N ARG A 312 -23.55 -29.73 -6.09
CA ARG A 312 -24.44 -29.25 -5.03
C ARG A 312 -24.56 -27.73 -4.99
N LEU A 313 -23.73 -27.01 -5.75
CA LEU A 313 -23.79 -25.57 -5.87
C LEU A 313 -24.80 -25.22 -6.97
N PHE A 314 -25.74 -24.34 -6.67
CA PHE A 314 -26.79 -23.96 -7.61
C PHE A 314 -26.92 -22.44 -7.71
N CYS A 315 -27.20 -21.96 -8.92
CA CYS A 315 -27.69 -20.60 -9.12
C CYS A 315 -29.22 -20.60 -9.02
N ARG A 316 -29.79 -19.62 -8.30
CA ARG A 316 -31.23 -19.52 -8.09
C ARG A 316 -31.68 -18.05 -7.99
N TYR A 317 -32.98 -17.85 -8.14
CA TYR A 317 -33.61 -16.57 -7.83
C TYR A 317 -34.04 -16.58 -6.36
N HIS A 318 -33.47 -15.67 -5.57
CA HIS A 318 -33.72 -15.52 -4.15
C HIS A 318 -34.83 -14.51 -3.89
N ASP A 319 -35.90 -14.97 -3.25
CA ASP A 319 -37.10 -14.18 -2.96
C ASP A 319 -37.14 -13.67 -1.50
N GLY A 320 -36.05 -13.79 -0.75
CA GLY A 320 -35.95 -13.30 0.64
C GLY A 320 -36.94 -13.98 1.59
N ASN A 321 -37.15 -15.29 1.43
CA ASN A 321 -38.19 -16.03 2.14
C ASN A 321 -39.58 -15.45 1.90
N ARG A 322 -39.90 -15.19 0.62
CA ARG A 322 -41.15 -14.55 0.17
C ARG A 322 -41.34 -13.12 0.69
N ALA A 323 -40.26 -12.36 0.80
CA ALA A 323 -40.34 -10.93 1.05
C ALA A 323 -41.15 -10.28 -0.09
N PRO A 324 -42.23 -9.51 0.19
CA PRO A 324 -43.14 -9.01 -0.84
C PRO A 324 -42.45 -8.28 -1.99
N GLN A 325 -41.39 -7.53 -1.70
CA GLN A 325 -40.60 -6.78 -2.68
C GLN A 325 -39.78 -7.69 -3.60
N LEU A 326 -39.27 -8.81 -3.09
CA LEU A 326 -38.41 -9.74 -3.82
C LEU A 326 -39.19 -10.82 -4.58
N LEU A 327 -40.50 -10.95 -4.35
CA LEU A 327 -41.38 -11.77 -5.19
C LEU A 327 -41.49 -11.23 -6.63
N ILE A 328 -41.38 -9.91 -6.80
CA ILE A 328 -41.49 -9.24 -8.11
C ILE A 328 -40.10 -9.04 -8.73
N ALA A 329 -39.08 -8.81 -7.91
CA ALA A 329 -37.69 -8.60 -8.34
C ALA A 329 -36.73 -9.41 -7.46
N PRO A 330 -36.64 -10.74 -7.66
CA PRO A 330 -35.73 -11.59 -6.88
C PRO A 330 -34.28 -11.32 -7.26
N PHE A 331 -33.37 -11.50 -6.30
CA PHE A 331 -31.94 -11.41 -6.56
C PHE A 331 -31.42 -12.72 -7.17
N LYS A 332 -30.40 -12.63 -8.03
CA LYS A 332 -29.68 -13.83 -8.49
C LYS A 332 -28.71 -14.22 -7.37
N GLU A 333 -28.82 -15.46 -6.92
CA GLU A 333 -28.02 -16.06 -5.86
C GLU A 333 -27.21 -17.22 -6.44
N GLU A 334 -25.95 -17.36 -6.02
CA GLU A 334 -25.06 -18.44 -6.38
C GLU A 334 -24.31 -18.94 -5.14
N ASP A 335 -24.27 -20.25 -4.95
CA ASP A 335 -23.49 -20.87 -3.89
C ASP A 335 -21.99 -20.83 -4.25
N GLU A 336 -21.20 -20.04 -3.54
CA GLU A 336 -19.73 -19.97 -3.68
C GLU A 336 -19.05 -21.15 -2.97
N TRP A 337 -19.64 -21.59 -1.85
CA TRP A 337 -19.12 -22.71 -1.07
C TRP A 337 -20.23 -23.46 -0.32
N ASP A 338 -20.07 -24.78 -0.18
CA ASP A 338 -21.09 -25.67 0.42
C ASP A 338 -20.99 -25.75 1.96
N SER A 339 -19.79 -25.75 2.54
CA SER A 339 -19.60 -25.79 4.00
C SER A 339 -18.26 -25.17 4.45
N PRO A 340 -18.27 -24.10 5.26
CA PRO A 340 -19.42 -23.25 5.62
C PRO A 340 -20.16 -22.72 4.38
N HIS A 341 -21.47 -22.49 4.51
CA HIS A 341 -22.25 -22.02 3.38
C HIS A 341 -21.90 -20.56 3.08
N ILE A 342 -21.35 -20.31 1.89
CA ILE A 342 -21.05 -18.96 1.40
C ILE A 342 -21.81 -18.73 0.12
N VAL A 343 -22.47 -17.59 0.05
CA VAL A 343 -23.38 -17.26 -1.04
C VAL A 343 -23.02 -15.93 -1.65
N ARG A 344 -23.04 -15.84 -2.97
CA ARG A 344 -22.94 -14.59 -3.73
C ARG A 344 -24.31 -14.17 -4.23
N TYR A 345 -24.59 -12.88 -4.06
CA TYR A 345 -25.71 -12.19 -4.70
C TYR A 345 -25.19 -11.29 -5.82
N TYR A 346 -25.85 -11.30 -6.97
CA TYR A 346 -25.53 -10.44 -8.10
C TYR A 346 -26.46 -9.24 -8.16
N ASP A 347 -25.95 -8.15 -8.77
CA ASP A 347 -26.70 -6.93 -9.06
C ASP A 347 -27.32 -6.31 -7.78
N VAL A 348 -26.62 -6.42 -6.65
CA VAL A 348 -27.07 -5.93 -5.33
C VAL A 348 -26.94 -4.42 -5.22
N LEU A 349 -25.90 -3.83 -5.81
CA LEU A 349 -25.67 -2.39 -5.85
C LEU A 349 -25.59 -1.91 -7.30
N SER A 350 -26.28 -0.81 -7.63
CA SER A 350 -26.12 -0.16 -8.94
C SER A 350 -24.82 0.65 -8.99
N ASP A 351 -24.38 0.97 -10.21
CA ASP A 351 -23.22 1.84 -10.41
C ASP A 351 -23.43 3.24 -9.80
N GLU A 352 -24.65 3.80 -9.89
CA GLU A 352 -24.93 5.10 -9.27
C GLU A 352 -24.85 5.05 -7.74
N GLU A 353 -25.40 3.98 -7.13
CA GLU A 353 -25.33 3.78 -5.68
C GLU A 353 -23.88 3.64 -5.22
N ILE A 354 -23.09 2.86 -5.95
CA ILE A 354 -21.66 2.65 -5.66
C ILE A 354 -20.90 3.98 -5.68
N GLU A 355 -21.06 4.78 -6.72
CA GLU A 355 -20.33 6.06 -6.83
C GLU A 355 -20.80 7.06 -5.77
N LYS A 356 -22.10 7.07 -5.43
CA LYS A 356 -22.61 7.91 -4.35
C LYS A 356 -22.03 7.52 -2.98
N ILE A 357 -21.97 6.22 -2.69
CA ILE A 357 -21.37 5.70 -1.45
C ILE A 357 -19.88 6.09 -1.38
N LYS A 358 -19.14 5.94 -2.49
CA LYS A 358 -17.72 6.35 -2.55
C LYS A 358 -17.54 7.84 -2.33
N GLU A 359 -18.40 8.68 -2.92
CA GLU A 359 -18.37 10.15 -2.75
C GLU A 359 -18.48 10.54 -1.27
N ILE A 360 -19.46 9.95 -0.56
CA ILE A 360 -19.69 10.21 0.87
C ILE A 360 -18.55 9.66 1.74
N ALA A 361 -18.01 8.49 1.37
CA ALA A 361 -16.96 7.81 2.13
C ALA A 361 -15.59 8.49 2.01
N LYS A 362 -15.20 8.94 0.81
CA LYS A 362 -13.87 9.52 0.52
C LYS A 362 -13.38 10.55 1.56
N PRO A 363 -14.14 11.60 1.94
CA PRO A 363 -13.69 12.57 2.93
C PRO A 363 -13.60 12.02 4.36
N LYS A 364 -14.29 10.91 4.65
CA LYS A 364 -14.31 10.24 5.96
C LYS A 364 -13.29 9.09 6.07
N LEU A 365 -12.56 8.77 5.00
CA LEU A 365 -11.59 7.67 4.98
C LEU A 365 -10.41 7.99 5.89
N ALA A 366 -10.33 7.29 7.01
CA ALA A 366 -9.18 7.32 7.91
C ALA A 366 -8.43 5.99 7.85
N ARG A 367 -7.14 6.02 8.17
CA ARG A 367 -6.36 4.79 8.31
C ARG A 367 -6.93 3.96 9.45
N ALA A 368 -7.09 2.66 9.22
CA ALA A 368 -7.55 1.76 10.27
C ALA A 368 -6.49 1.71 11.39
N THR A 369 -6.83 2.24 12.56
CA THR A 369 -6.01 2.12 13.77
C THR A 369 -6.49 0.94 14.59
N VAL A 370 -5.56 0.25 15.23
CA VAL A 370 -5.86 -0.86 16.13
C VAL A 370 -5.33 -0.51 17.50
N ARG A 371 -6.01 -1.02 18.53
CA ARG A 371 -5.55 -0.82 19.90
C ARG A 371 -4.48 -1.86 20.18
N ASP A 372 -3.24 -1.42 20.39
CA ASP A 372 -2.14 -2.30 20.76
C ASP A 372 -2.51 -3.07 22.04
N PRO A 373 -2.50 -4.42 22.02
CA PRO A 373 -2.93 -5.21 23.16
C PRO A 373 -1.99 -5.13 24.37
N LYS A 374 -0.72 -4.72 24.18
CA LYS A 374 0.27 -4.54 25.24
C LYS A 374 0.27 -3.12 25.80
N THR A 375 0.21 -2.11 24.94
CA THR A 375 0.35 -0.71 25.35
C THR A 375 -0.98 0.03 25.49
N GLY A 376 -2.05 -0.49 24.89
CA GLY A 376 -3.39 0.11 24.90
C GLY A 376 -3.53 1.37 24.04
N VAL A 377 -2.46 1.79 23.37
CA VAL A 377 -2.40 2.94 22.45
C VAL A 377 -2.94 2.55 21.08
N LEU A 378 -3.62 3.47 20.40
CA LEU A 378 -4.00 3.28 19.00
C LEU A 378 -2.75 3.33 18.13
N THR A 379 -2.35 2.18 17.59
CA THR A 379 -1.23 2.05 16.65
C THR A 379 -1.74 1.66 15.28
N VAL A 380 -0.95 1.97 14.26
CA VAL A 380 -1.20 1.51 12.90
C VAL A 380 -0.96 0.00 12.86
N ALA A 381 -1.94 -0.77 12.40
CA ALA A 381 -1.78 -2.21 12.21
C ALA A 381 -1.06 -2.52 10.89
N ASN A 382 0.12 -3.14 10.97
CA ASN A 382 0.77 -3.73 9.79
C ASN A 382 -0.09 -4.84 9.14
N TYR A 383 -0.96 -5.48 9.92
CA TYR A 383 -1.85 -6.56 9.48
C TYR A 383 -3.12 -6.09 8.73
N ARG A 384 -3.46 -4.79 8.79
CA ARG A 384 -4.61 -4.21 8.06
C ARG A 384 -4.20 -2.91 7.39
N VAL A 385 -3.85 -3.02 6.12
CA VAL A 385 -3.44 -1.90 5.29
C VAL A 385 -4.61 -1.48 4.40
N SER A 386 -5.50 -0.68 4.99
CA SER A 386 -6.69 -0.13 4.33
C SER A 386 -7.09 1.19 4.98
N LYS A 387 -7.76 2.06 4.22
CA LYS A 387 -8.55 3.14 4.82
C LYS A 387 -10.00 2.70 4.97
N SER A 388 -10.65 3.13 6.04
CA SER A 388 -12.05 2.83 6.30
C SER A 388 -12.82 4.04 6.79
N SER A 389 -14.10 4.09 6.46
CA SER A 389 -15.07 5.06 6.96
C SER A 389 -16.34 4.31 7.38
N TRP A 390 -17.11 4.89 8.29
CA TRP A 390 -18.39 4.35 8.74
C TRP A 390 -19.48 5.33 8.36
N LEU A 391 -20.50 4.82 7.66
CA LEU A 391 -21.61 5.62 7.15
C LEU A 391 -22.91 5.30 7.89
N GLU A 392 -23.58 6.36 8.30
CA GLU A 392 -24.87 6.32 9.00
C GLU A 392 -26.03 6.38 7.99
N GLU A 393 -27.23 5.93 8.39
CA GLU A 393 -28.41 6.00 7.51
C GLU A 393 -28.83 7.43 7.20
N ASP A 394 -28.56 8.35 8.12
CA ASP A 394 -28.88 9.77 8.00
C ASP A 394 -27.85 10.53 7.15
N ASP A 395 -26.72 9.92 6.77
CA ASP A 395 -25.72 10.55 5.90
C ASP A 395 -26.28 10.78 4.48
N ASP A 396 -27.04 9.82 3.94
CA ASP A 396 -27.68 9.92 2.62
C ASP A 396 -28.77 8.84 2.46
N PRO A 397 -29.91 9.13 1.81
CA PRO A 397 -30.98 8.15 1.54
C PRO A 397 -30.51 6.85 0.87
N VAL A 398 -29.43 6.89 0.08
CA VAL A 398 -28.85 5.71 -0.56
C VAL A 398 -28.38 4.68 0.48
N ILE A 399 -27.83 5.13 1.61
CA ILE A 399 -27.32 4.25 2.67
C ILE A 399 -28.47 3.51 3.33
N ALA A 400 -29.55 4.23 3.64
CA ALA A 400 -30.77 3.64 4.20
C ALA A 400 -31.43 2.65 3.22
N GLN A 401 -31.42 2.95 1.91
CA GLN A 401 -31.94 2.04 0.89
C GLN A 401 -31.13 0.74 0.80
N VAL A 402 -29.80 0.86 0.81
CA VAL A 402 -28.88 -0.28 0.78
C VAL A 402 -29.02 -1.14 2.04
N ASN A 403 -29.12 -0.54 3.24
CA ASN A 403 -29.37 -1.30 4.48
C ASN A 403 -30.70 -2.07 4.43
N ARG A 404 -31.79 -1.43 3.97
CA ARG A 404 -33.09 -2.11 3.79
C ARG A 404 -32.99 -3.28 2.83
N ARG A 405 -32.25 -3.12 1.72
CA ARG A 405 -32.01 -4.20 0.75
C ARG A 405 -31.29 -5.38 1.38
N MET A 406 -30.24 -5.14 2.16
CA MET A 406 -29.54 -6.21 2.88
C MET A 406 -30.45 -6.95 3.87
N GLN A 407 -31.35 -6.23 4.55
CA GLN A 407 -32.36 -6.86 5.40
C GLN A 407 -33.30 -7.77 4.60
N TYR A 408 -33.76 -7.35 3.42
CA TYR A 408 -34.63 -8.19 2.58
C TYR A 408 -33.90 -9.43 2.03
N ILE A 409 -32.64 -9.27 1.63
CA ILE A 409 -31.82 -10.39 1.13
C ILE A 409 -31.55 -11.39 2.25
N THR A 410 -31.06 -10.93 3.40
CA THR A 410 -30.61 -11.84 4.48
C THR A 410 -31.73 -12.36 5.36
N GLY A 411 -32.88 -11.67 5.38
CA GLY A 411 -33.92 -11.89 6.38
C GLY A 411 -33.55 -11.43 7.80
N LEU A 412 -32.37 -10.82 7.99
CA LEU A 412 -31.89 -10.34 9.28
C LEU A 412 -32.22 -8.85 9.45
N SER A 413 -32.65 -8.48 10.65
CA SER A 413 -32.92 -7.09 11.02
C SER A 413 -31.63 -6.26 11.01
N VAL A 414 -31.66 -5.06 10.43
CA VAL A 414 -30.52 -4.11 10.49
C VAL A 414 -30.57 -3.17 11.69
N LYS A 415 -31.61 -3.23 12.53
CA LYS A 415 -31.81 -2.29 13.66
C LYS A 415 -30.67 -2.31 14.67
N THR A 416 -30.06 -3.47 14.87
CA THR A 416 -28.93 -3.71 15.78
C THR A 416 -27.62 -3.94 15.03
N ALA A 417 -27.64 -3.87 13.70
CA ALA A 417 -26.47 -4.04 12.86
C ALA A 417 -25.57 -2.80 12.94
N GLU A 418 -24.27 -2.98 12.70
CA GLU A 418 -23.32 -1.87 12.71
C GLU A 418 -23.55 -0.90 11.55
N LEU A 419 -22.92 0.27 11.63
CA LEU A 419 -22.86 1.24 10.52
C LEU A 419 -22.27 0.58 9.27
N LEU A 420 -22.62 1.11 8.09
CA LEU A 420 -22.05 0.60 6.84
C LEU A 420 -20.58 0.98 6.79
N GLN A 421 -19.69 0.01 6.98
CA GLN A 421 -18.26 0.26 6.86
C GLN A 421 -17.89 0.27 5.38
N VAL A 422 -17.28 1.35 4.88
CA VAL A 422 -16.68 1.40 3.56
C VAL A 422 -15.16 1.29 3.71
N ALA A 423 -14.52 0.43 2.94
CA ALA A 423 -13.08 0.27 2.94
C ALA A 423 -12.50 0.43 1.53
N ASN A 424 -11.35 1.08 1.45
CA ASN A 424 -10.53 1.16 0.25
C ASN A 424 -9.15 0.54 0.50
N TYR A 425 -8.75 -0.36 -0.40
CA TYR A 425 -7.42 -0.96 -0.45
C TYR A 425 -6.71 -0.44 -1.71
N GLY A 426 -5.65 0.33 -1.49
CA GLY A 426 -4.69 0.73 -2.53
C GLY A 426 -3.63 -0.35 -2.81
N MET A 427 -2.45 0.08 -3.27
CA MET A 427 -1.33 -0.80 -3.60
C MET A 427 -0.93 -1.67 -2.41
N GLY A 428 -0.90 -3.00 -2.61
CA GLY A 428 -0.55 -3.96 -1.55
C GLY A 428 -1.47 -3.91 -0.33
N GLY A 429 -2.59 -3.19 -0.40
CA GLY A 429 -3.55 -3.08 0.69
C GLY A 429 -4.19 -4.43 0.97
N GLN A 430 -4.16 -4.86 2.23
CA GLN A 430 -4.62 -6.18 2.66
C GLN A 430 -5.36 -6.11 3.99
N TYR A 431 -6.03 -7.20 4.33
CA TYR A 431 -6.46 -7.49 5.70
C TYR A 431 -6.12 -8.95 5.99
N GLU A 432 -5.20 -9.18 6.91
CA GLU A 432 -4.75 -10.52 7.29
C GLU A 432 -5.87 -11.41 7.87
N PRO A 433 -5.66 -12.74 7.92
CA PRO A 433 -6.64 -13.69 8.43
C PRO A 433 -7.20 -13.37 9.81
N HIS A 434 -8.50 -13.08 9.88
CA HIS A 434 -9.22 -12.67 11.08
C HIS A 434 -10.62 -13.29 11.17
N PHE A 435 -11.23 -13.09 12.34
CA PHE A 435 -12.63 -13.39 12.60
C PHE A 435 -13.42 -12.09 12.71
N ASP A 436 -14.65 -12.11 12.22
CA ASP A 436 -15.58 -11.00 12.44
C ASP A 436 -16.26 -11.10 13.80
N PHE A 437 -16.33 -12.27 14.43
CA PHE A 437 -16.95 -12.45 15.75
C PHE A 437 -15.91 -12.34 16.88
N SER A 438 -16.37 -11.97 18.08
CA SER A 438 -15.53 -12.01 19.29
C SER A 438 -15.43 -13.44 19.80
N ARG A 439 -14.21 -13.89 20.07
CA ARG A 439 -13.94 -15.20 20.67
C ARG A 439 -14.27 -15.12 22.15
N ARG A 440 -15.07 -16.06 22.67
CA ARG A 440 -15.25 -16.17 24.12
C ARG A 440 -13.90 -16.51 24.76
N PRO A 441 -13.55 -15.94 25.93
CA PRO A 441 -12.42 -16.43 26.70
C PRO A 441 -12.65 -17.92 26.98
N PHE A 442 -11.70 -18.76 26.59
CA PHE A 442 -11.75 -20.19 26.92
C PHE A 442 -11.79 -20.31 28.45
N ASP A 443 -12.77 -21.03 28.98
CA ASP A 443 -12.97 -21.20 30.42
C ASP A 443 -11.73 -21.89 31.00
N SER A 444 -10.99 -21.20 31.86
CA SER A 444 -9.68 -21.64 32.39
C SER A 444 -9.76 -22.85 33.32
N GLY A 445 -10.96 -23.40 33.54
CA GLY A 445 -11.24 -24.58 34.36
C GLY A 445 -11.28 -25.91 33.60
N LEU A 446 -11.27 -25.92 32.26
CA LEU A 446 -11.28 -27.18 31.50
C LEU A 446 -9.88 -27.81 31.50
N LYS A 447 -9.69 -28.88 32.28
CA LYS A 447 -8.46 -29.67 32.31
C LYS A 447 -8.13 -30.16 30.90
N THR A 448 -6.94 -29.82 30.43
CA THR A 448 -6.34 -30.26 29.17
C THR A 448 -6.03 -31.75 29.19
N GLU A 449 -7.05 -32.57 28.96
CA GLU A 449 -6.87 -33.96 28.52
C GLU A 449 -7.55 -34.13 27.15
N GLY A 450 -6.85 -33.73 26.09
CA GLY A 450 -7.29 -34.02 24.71
C GLY A 450 -6.80 -33.06 23.64
N ASN A 451 -5.93 -33.57 22.77
CA ASN A 451 -5.52 -33.13 21.42
C ASN A 451 -5.03 -31.69 21.15
N ARG A 452 -4.01 -31.62 20.28
CA ARG A 452 -3.20 -30.46 19.83
C ARG A 452 -3.96 -29.24 19.24
N LEU A 453 -5.30 -29.16 19.33
CA LEU A 453 -6.07 -28.00 18.85
C LEU A 453 -6.15 -26.86 19.90
N ALA A 454 -6.00 -27.18 21.19
CA ALA A 454 -6.14 -26.19 22.27
C ALA A 454 -5.01 -25.14 22.33
N THR A 455 -3.91 -25.34 21.61
CA THR A 455 -2.80 -24.35 21.58
C THR A 455 -3.13 -23.13 20.72
N PHE A 456 -4.13 -23.20 19.82
CA PHE A 456 -4.50 -22.11 18.90
C PHE A 456 -5.41 -21.04 19.52
N LEU A 457 -5.89 -21.21 20.75
CA LEU A 457 -6.98 -20.41 21.33
C LEU A 457 -6.57 -19.50 22.52
N ASN A 458 -5.28 -19.38 22.83
CA ASN A 458 -4.84 -18.58 23.98
C ASN A 458 -4.39 -17.16 23.58
N TYR A 459 -5.33 -16.31 23.14
CA TYR A 459 -5.20 -14.87 23.43
C TYR A 459 -5.87 -14.61 24.79
N LYS A 460 -5.11 -14.82 25.86
CA LYS A 460 -5.52 -14.42 27.21
C LYS A 460 -5.80 -12.91 27.20
N GLY A 461 -7.06 -12.54 27.39
CA GLY A 461 -7.43 -11.16 27.73
C GLY A 461 -8.01 -10.30 26.61
N GLU A 462 -8.57 -10.84 25.54
CA GLU A 462 -9.53 -10.06 24.74
C GLU A 462 -10.81 -9.86 25.57
N PRO A 463 -11.10 -8.64 26.08
CA PRO A 463 -12.41 -8.37 26.66
C PRO A 463 -13.45 -8.60 25.56
N ASP A 464 -14.56 -9.26 25.89
CA ASP A 464 -15.72 -9.36 25.00
C ASP A 464 -16.11 -7.94 24.56
N ALA A 465 -15.70 -7.57 23.33
CA ALA A 465 -15.82 -6.23 22.80
C ALA A 465 -17.29 -5.81 22.67
N PHE A 466 -18.19 -6.79 22.58
CA PHE A 466 -19.62 -6.59 22.39
C PHE A 466 -20.40 -6.59 23.71
N LYS A 467 -19.79 -7.03 24.82
CA LYS A 467 -20.39 -6.95 26.16
C LYS A 467 -20.78 -5.53 26.55
N ARG A 468 -20.01 -4.54 26.10
CA ARG A 468 -20.29 -3.11 26.32
C ARG A 468 -21.35 -2.54 25.39
N LEU A 469 -21.43 -3.04 24.15
CA LEU A 469 -22.42 -2.59 23.17
C LEU A 469 -23.82 -3.11 23.49
N GLY A 470 -23.91 -4.26 24.16
CA GLY A 470 -25.21 -4.85 24.49
C GLY A 470 -26.02 -5.20 23.25
N THR A 471 -25.36 -5.52 22.13
CA THR A 471 -26.00 -5.99 20.89
C THR A 471 -25.74 -7.47 20.63
N GLY A 472 -24.88 -8.12 21.42
CA GLY A 472 -24.46 -9.50 21.20
C GLY A 472 -23.34 -9.59 20.16
N ASN A 473 -22.90 -10.81 19.85
CA ASN A 473 -21.81 -11.04 18.91
C ASN A 473 -22.26 -10.82 17.46
N ARG A 474 -21.32 -10.74 16.51
CA ARG A 474 -21.64 -10.58 15.08
C ARG A 474 -22.03 -11.93 14.49
N VAL A 475 -23.31 -12.12 14.18
CA VAL A 475 -23.87 -13.38 13.69
C VAL A 475 -23.57 -13.64 12.22
N ALA A 476 -23.46 -12.58 11.40
CA ALA A 476 -23.26 -12.69 9.97
C ALA A 476 -22.54 -11.47 9.38
N THR A 477 -21.91 -11.68 8.23
CA THR A 477 -21.21 -10.64 7.47
C THR A 477 -21.81 -10.56 6.07
N PHE A 478 -22.08 -9.34 5.62
CA PHE A 478 -22.50 -9.04 4.25
C PHE A 478 -21.49 -8.06 3.63
N LEU A 479 -20.68 -8.58 2.70
CA LEU A 479 -19.58 -7.86 2.05
C LEU A 479 -19.97 -7.51 0.61
N ASN A 480 -20.11 -6.23 0.30
CA ASN A 480 -20.34 -5.74 -1.06
C ASN A 480 -19.02 -5.42 -1.76
N TYR A 481 -18.88 -5.84 -3.01
CA TYR A 481 -17.80 -5.39 -3.89
C TYR A 481 -18.25 -4.19 -4.73
N MET A 482 -17.56 -3.06 -4.55
CA MET A 482 -17.89 -1.77 -5.18
C MET A 482 -16.89 -1.37 -6.28
N SER A 483 -15.96 -2.27 -6.61
CA SER A 483 -15.07 -2.17 -7.77
C SER A 483 -14.72 -3.56 -8.28
N ASP A 484 -14.43 -3.63 -9.58
CA ASP A 484 -13.66 -4.73 -10.13
C ASP A 484 -12.18 -4.51 -9.80
N VAL A 485 -11.44 -5.60 -9.63
CA VAL A 485 -10.00 -5.57 -9.34
C VAL A 485 -9.30 -6.37 -10.41
N GLU A 486 -8.37 -5.74 -11.13
CA GLU A 486 -7.68 -6.34 -12.27
C GLU A 486 -6.83 -7.55 -11.87
N ALA A 487 -6.12 -7.45 -10.74
CA ALA A 487 -5.36 -8.57 -10.19
C ALA A 487 -5.26 -8.50 -8.66
N GLY A 488 -5.33 -9.67 -8.01
CA GLY A 488 -5.29 -9.79 -6.56
C GLY A 488 -6.60 -9.37 -5.87
N GLY A 489 -6.53 -9.00 -4.59
CA GLY A 489 -7.69 -8.46 -3.87
C GLY A 489 -8.82 -9.47 -3.56
N ALA A 490 -8.62 -10.77 -3.73
CA ALA A 490 -9.60 -11.80 -3.38
C ALA A 490 -9.98 -11.76 -1.88
N THR A 491 -11.18 -12.22 -1.54
CA THR A 491 -11.54 -12.62 -0.18
C THR A 491 -11.28 -14.11 -0.04
N VAL A 492 -10.42 -14.51 0.89
CA VAL A 492 -9.98 -15.91 1.04
C VAL A 492 -10.32 -16.45 2.42
N PHE A 493 -10.57 -17.75 2.50
CA PHE A 493 -10.88 -18.48 3.73
C PHE A 493 -9.84 -19.59 3.95
N PRO A 494 -8.77 -19.34 4.73
CA PRO A 494 -7.65 -20.26 4.92
C PRO A 494 -8.05 -21.68 5.35
N ASP A 495 -8.98 -21.80 6.29
CA ASP A 495 -9.30 -23.08 6.95
C ASP A 495 -9.90 -24.12 6.01
N PHE A 496 -10.66 -23.70 4.99
CA PHE A 496 -11.27 -24.61 4.01
C PHE A 496 -10.84 -24.33 2.56
N GLY A 497 -9.94 -23.37 2.37
CA GLY A 497 -9.24 -23.13 1.12
C GLY A 497 -10.08 -22.50 0.01
N ALA A 498 -11.11 -21.71 0.35
CA ALA A 498 -11.90 -20.99 -0.65
C ALA A 498 -11.29 -19.64 -1.01
N THR A 499 -11.45 -19.26 -2.27
CA THR A 499 -11.02 -17.98 -2.84
C THR A 499 -12.17 -17.36 -3.61
N ILE A 500 -12.57 -16.16 -3.21
CA ILE A 500 -13.71 -15.43 -3.78
C ILE A 500 -13.20 -14.13 -4.40
N TRP A 501 -13.23 -14.06 -5.73
CA TRP A 501 -12.75 -12.90 -6.46
C TRP A 501 -13.76 -11.74 -6.43
N PRO A 502 -13.30 -10.49 -6.28
CA PRO A 502 -14.17 -9.33 -6.28
C PRO A 502 -14.82 -9.14 -7.65
N LYS A 503 -16.11 -8.82 -7.65
CA LYS A 503 -16.88 -8.46 -8.85
C LYS A 503 -17.81 -7.32 -8.51
N LYS A 504 -17.66 -6.18 -9.19
CA LYS A 504 -18.44 -4.96 -8.91
C LYS A 504 -19.94 -5.24 -8.91
N GLY A 505 -20.65 -4.65 -7.95
CA GLY A 505 -22.11 -4.77 -7.80
C GLY A 505 -22.58 -6.08 -7.16
N THR A 506 -21.67 -7.01 -6.87
CA THR A 506 -22.01 -8.27 -6.18
C THR A 506 -21.75 -8.18 -4.68
N SER A 507 -22.38 -9.07 -3.94
CA SER A 507 -22.19 -9.19 -2.49
C SER A 507 -21.97 -10.64 -2.09
N VAL A 508 -21.17 -10.85 -1.06
CA VAL A 508 -20.91 -12.17 -0.48
C VAL A 508 -21.40 -12.19 0.96
N PHE A 509 -22.08 -13.27 1.32
CA PHE A 509 -22.72 -13.44 2.62
C PHE A 509 -22.31 -14.76 3.26
N TRP A 510 -22.02 -14.72 4.56
CA TRP A 510 -21.79 -15.91 5.39
C TRP A 510 -22.21 -15.64 6.84
N TYR A 511 -22.53 -16.71 7.56
CA TYR A 511 -22.75 -16.68 9.00
C TYR A 511 -21.43 -16.89 9.74
N ASN A 512 -21.11 -16.00 10.68
CA ASN A 512 -19.93 -16.10 11.53
C ASN A 512 -20.15 -17.04 12.72
N LEU A 513 -21.42 -17.25 13.11
CA LEU A 513 -21.81 -18.07 14.25
C LEU A 513 -22.72 -19.21 13.80
N PHE A 514 -22.61 -20.35 14.46
CA PHE A 514 -23.58 -21.42 14.39
C PHE A 514 -24.95 -20.98 14.94
N ARG A 515 -25.99 -21.80 14.75
CA ARG A 515 -27.29 -21.52 15.36
C ARG A 515 -27.28 -21.64 16.89
N SER A 516 -26.28 -22.30 17.46
CA SER A 516 -26.03 -22.34 18.91
C SER A 516 -25.52 -21.00 19.47
N GLY A 517 -25.03 -20.09 18.61
CA GLY A 517 -24.34 -18.85 19.00
C GLY A 517 -22.84 -19.03 19.24
N GLU A 518 -22.30 -20.25 19.07
CA GLU A 518 -20.85 -20.46 19.04
C GLU A 518 -20.24 -19.98 17.71
N GLY A 519 -19.00 -19.52 17.76
CA GLY A 519 -18.29 -19.03 16.58
C GLY A 519 -17.89 -20.15 15.64
N ASP A 520 -18.14 -19.99 14.34
CA ASP A 520 -17.65 -20.92 13.33
C ASP A 520 -16.20 -20.55 12.97
N TYR A 521 -15.24 -21.21 13.61
CA TYR A 521 -13.82 -20.96 13.38
C TYR A 521 -13.37 -21.17 11.93
N ARG A 522 -14.15 -21.90 11.12
CA ARG A 522 -13.83 -22.08 9.70
C ARG A 522 -14.01 -20.79 8.92
N THR A 523 -14.84 -19.84 9.38
CA THR A 523 -15.08 -18.56 8.70
C THR A 523 -13.96 -17.54 8.92
N ARG A 524 -12.79 -17.99 9.38
CA ARG A 524 -11.59 -17.19 9.35
C ARG A 524 -11.32 -16.77 7.91
N HIS A 525 -11.17 -15.48 7.69
CA HIS A 525 -11.06 -14.95 6.35
C HIS A 525 -10.12 -13.76 6.29
N ALA A 526 -9.71 -13.44 5.07
CA ALA A 526 -8.75 -12.38 4.81
C ALA A 526 -9.06 -11.68 3.49
N ALA A 527 -8.61 -10.43 3.37
CA ALA A 527 -8.50 -9.75 2.08
C ALA A 527 -7.07 -9.88 1.58
N CYS A 528 -6.90 -10.52 0.43
CA CYS A 528 -5.61 -10.61 -0.25
C CYS A 528 -5.11 -9.22 -0.66
N PRO A 529 -3.79 -9.01 -0.74
CA PRO A 529 -3.22 -7.76 -1.18
C PRO A 529 -3.70 -7.42 -2.61
N VAL A 530 -4.06 -6.18 -2.88
CA VAL A 530 -4.39 -5.74 -4.24
C VAL A 530 -3.11 -5.63 -5.06
N LEU A 531 -2.98 -6.46 -6.12
CA LEU A 531 -1.80 -6.50 -6.98
C LEU A 531 -1.88 -5.41 -8.07
N VAL A 532 -3.01 -5.35 -8.78
CA VAL A 532 -3.30 -4.28 -9.76
C VAL A 532 -4.75 -3.85 -9.59
N GLY A 533 -4.97 -2.53 -9.57
CA GLY A 533 -6.30 -1.94 -9.42
C GLY A 533 -6.56 -1.34 -8.05
N SER A 534 -7.83 -1.06 -7.77
CA SER A 534 -8.30 -0.59 -6.46
C SER A 534 -9.47 -1.43 -5.98
N LYS A 535 -9.41 -1.93 -4.75
CA LYS A 535 -10.52 -2.65 -4.14
C LYS A 535 -11.32 -1.70 -3.25
N TRP A 536 -12.57 -1.47 -3.62
CA TRP A 536 -13.58 -0.82 -2.80
C TRP A 536 -14.58 -1.86 -2.34
N VAL A 537 -14.84 -1.91 -1.04
CA VAL A 537 -15.85 -2.79 -0.46
C VAL A 537 -16.66 -2.05 0.59
N SER A 538 -17.88 -2.51 0.83
CA SER A 538 -18.61 -2.14 2.02
C SER A 538 -19.04 -3.36 2.82
N ASN A 539 -18.88 -3.30 4.14
CA ASN A 539 -19.20 -4.34 5.08
C ASN A 539 -20.39 -3.94 5.94
N LYS A 540 -21.30 -4.89 6.13
CA LYS A 540 -22.37 -4.80 7.12
C LYS A 540 -22.28 -6.02 8.04
N TRP A 541 -22.16 -5.75 9.33
CA TRP A 541 -22.17 -6.78 10.36
C TRP A 541 -23.49 -6.80 11.10
N PHE A 542 -24.12 -7.97 11.13
CA PHE A 542 -25.37 -8.20 11.83
C PHE A 542 -25.08 -8.75 13.21
N HIS A 543 -25.76 -8.24 14.23
CA HIS A 543 -25.62 -8.72 15.60
C HIS A 543 -26.70 -9.74 15.96
N GLU A 544 -26.43 -10.58 16.96
CA GLU A 544 -27.36 -11.59 17.48
C GLU A 544 -28.67 -10.99 18.01
N ARG A 545 -28.61 -9.88 18.77
CA ARG A 545 -29.83 -9.27 19.33
C ARG A 545 -30.69 -8.67 18.23
N GLY A 546 -32.00 -8.81 18.36
CA GLY A 546 -32.97 -8.38 17.35
C GLY A 546 -33.17 -9.41 16.23
N GLN A 547 -32.54 -10.59 16.32
CA GLN A 547 -32.72 -11.71 15.38
C GLN A 547 -33.44 -12.90 16.01
N GLU A 548 -33.89 -12.81 17.26
CA GLU A 548 -34.37 -13.95 18.07
C GLU A 548 -35.52 -14.71 17.38
N PHE A 549 -36.39 -13.98 16.67
CA PHE A 549 -37.53 -14.54 15.93
C PHE A 549 -37.25 -14.75 14.44
N LEU A 550 -36.17 -14.16 13.92
CA LEU A 550 -35.78 -14.24 12.50
C LEU A 550 -34.79 -15.38 12.24
N ARG A 551 -33.95 -15.69 13.23
CA ARG A 551 -32.97 -16.77 13.22
C ARG A 551 -33.04 -17.56 14.53
N PRO A 552 -34.01 -18.49 14.66
CA PRO A 552 -34.14 -19.30 15.86
C PRO A 552 -32.87 -20.10 16.16
N CYS A 553 -32.53 -20.20 17.45
CA CYS A 553 -31.39 -20.97 17.91
C CYS A 553 -31.56 -22.46 17.60
N GLY A 554 -30.46 -23.11 17.26
CA GLY A 554 -30.35 -24.54 17.06
C GLY A 554 -29.98 -25.21 18.37
N SER A 555 -30.28 -26.51 18.49
CA SER A 555 -29.87 -27.30 19.65
C SER A 555 -28.42 -27.77 19.55
N THR A 556 -27.84 -27.76 18.35
CA THR A 556 -26.45 -28.16 18.07
C THR A 556 -25.72 -27.15 17.17
N GLU A 557 -24.40 -27.31 17.04
CA GLU A 557 -23.56 -26.54 16.09
C GLU A 557 -23.84 -26.91 14.62
N VAL A 558 -24.55 -28.02 14.37
CA VAL A 558 -24.80 -28.57 13.03
C VAL A 558 -26.24 -28.41 12.56
N ASP A 559 -27.13 -27.85 13.41
CA ASP A 559 -28.56 -27.65 13.15
C ASP A 559 -28.88 -26.47 12.22
#